data_AF-A0A2E0U3E4-F1
#
_entry.id   AF-A0A2E0U3E4-F1
#
_cell.length_a   1.000
_cell.length_b   1.000
_cell.length_c   1.000
_cell.angle_alpha   90.00
_cell.angle_beta   90.00
_cell.angle_gamma   90.00
#
_symmetry.space_group_name_H-M   'P 1'
#
loop_
_entity.id
_entity.type
_entity.pdbx_description
1 polymer ?
#
loop_
_entity_poly.entity_id
_entity_poly.type
_entity_poly.pdbx_seq_one_letter_code
_entity_poly.pdbx_strand_id
1 'polypeptide(L)'
;MIRLFTTAACLTLATPVAVAAPANFTPGLWETSITFSVLEQSNTDATTDCMGPEEAQTELSSLASEFATGMGCTAQNLKEGDNTVSFSMSCTPDSVFNAGNAVMTKVSDTNFSIEGDLSLTLPNQQDAVGKLRTNSRRVGACS
;
A
#
# COMPACT_ATOMS: atom_id res chain seq x y z
N MET A 1 15.40 -29.04 -59.50
CA MET A 1 15.88 -27.75 -58.97
C MET A 1 15.22 -27.53 -57.61
N ILE A 2 16.00 -27.54 -56.53
CA ILE A 2 15.57 -27.33 -55.14
C ILE A 2 15.93 -25.89 -54.76
N ARG A 3 15.00 -25.05 -54.27
CA ARG A 3 15.24 -23.90 -53.36
C ARG A 3 13.95 -23.61 -52.57
N LEU A 4 13.87 -24.11 -51.34
CA LEU A 4 14.04 -23.40 -50.06
C LEU A 4 12.90 -22.42 -49.72
N PHE A 5 11.92 -22.92 -48.96
CA PHE A 5 11.03 -22.10 -48.14
C PHE A 5 11.74 -21.79 -46.82
N THR A 6 12.14 -20.55 -46.62
CA THR A 6 12.74 -20.08 -45.37
C THR A 6 11.61 -19.71 -44.41
N THR A 7 11.25 -20.61 -43.50
CA THR A 7 10.32 -20.32 -42.41
C THR A 7 11.04 -19.49 -41.35
N ALA A 8 10.72 -18.19 -41.28
CA ALA A 8 11.21 -17.33 -40.22
C ALA A 8 10.50 -17.69 -38.89
N ALA A 9 11.18 -18.46 -38.04
CA ALA A 9 10.74 -18.71 -36.67
C ALA A 9 10.99 -17.45 -35.83
N CYS A 10 9.93 -16.68 -35.56
CA CYS A 10 9.95 -15.58 -34.62
C CYS A 10 10.02 -16.16 -33.19
N LEU A 11 11.21 -16.21 -32.59
CA LEU A 11 11.36 -16.53 -31.17
C LEU A 11 10.81 -15.37 -30.34
N THR A 12 9.63 -15.53 -29.75
CA THR A 12 9.13 -14.62 -28.72
C THR A 12 9.90 -14.90 -27.43
N LEU A 13 10.78 -13.97 -27.04
CA LEU A 13 11.39 -13.94 -25.72
C LEU A 13 10.27 -13.67 -24.71
N ALA A 14 9.77 -14.70 -24.05
CA ALA A 14 8.95 -14.54 -22.85
C ALA A 14 9.87 -14.02 -21.74
N THR A 15 9.86 -12.72 -21.51
CA THR A 15 10.46 -12.16 -20.30
C THR A 15 9.66 -12.70 -19.10
N PRO A 16 10.31 -13.33 -18.11
CA PRO A 16 9.61 -13.72 -16.90
C PRO A 16 9.09 -12.43 -16.26
N VAL A 17 7.77 -12.30 -16.19
CA VAL A 17 7.15 -11.32 -15.30
C VAL A 17 7.53 -11.80 -13.91
N ALA A 18 8.47 -11.12 -13.26
CA ALA A 18 8.76 -11.34 -11.86
C ALA A 18 7.46 -11.01 -11.11
N VAL A 19 6.72 -12.05 -10.74
CA VAL A 19 5.58 -11.91 -9.86
C VAL A 19 6.19 -11.53 -8.51
N ALA A 20 5.74 -10.41 -7.95
CA ALA A 20 6.09 -10.04 -6.57
C ALA A 20 5.75 -11.22 -5.64
N ALA A 21 6.52 -11.38 -4.56
CA ALA A 21 6.34 -12.51 -3.65
C ALA A 21 5.36 -12.14 -2.53
N PRO A 22 4.38 -13.00 -2.22
CA PRO A 22 3.26 -12.65 -1.35
C PRO A 22 3.72 -12.15 0.00
N ALA A 23 2.99 -11.19 0.56
CA ALA A 23 3.37 -10.60 1.84
C ALA A 23 3.25 -11.61 3.00
N ASN A 24 2.50 -12.72 2.85
CA ASN A 24 2.44 -13.81 3.82
C ASN A 24 2.13 -13.33 5.25
N PHE A 25 0.99 -12.68 5.43
CA PHE A 25 0.44 -12.38 6.75
C PHE A 25 -0.35 -13.57 7.31
N THR A 26 -0.58 -13.56 8.62
CA THR A 26 -1.45 -14.54 9.29
C THR A 26 -2.89 -14.04 9.27
N PRO A 27 -3.85 -14.81 8.70
CA PRO A 27 -5.27 -14.44 8.72
C PRO A 27 -5.83 -14.31 10.13
N GLY A 28 -6.79 -13.41 10.32
CA GLY A 28 -7.46 -13.22 11.61
C GLY A 28 -7.99 -11.82 11.82
N LEU A 29 -8.29 -11.51 13.08
CA LEU A 29 -8.73 -10.20 13.51
C LEU A 29 -7.51 -9.29 13.71
N TRP A 30 -7.50 -8.14 13.06
CA TRP A 30 -6.43 -7.16 13.11
C TRP A 30 -6.92 -5.85 13.72
N GLU A 31 -6.14 -5.33 14.67
CA GLU A 31 -6.32 -4.00 15.24
C GLU A 31 -5.32 -3.05 14.60
N THR A 32 -5.82 -1.94 14.08
CA THR A 32 -5.03 -0.91 13.41
C THR A 32 -5.17 0.41 14.15
N SER A 33 -4.09 0.91 14.72
CA SER A 33 -4.01 2.25 15.31
C SER A 33 -3.43 3.22 14.31
N ILE A 34 -4.20 4.27 13.97
CA ILE A 34 -3.82 5.32 13.02
C ILE A 34 -3.63 6.61 13.81
N THR A 35 -2.44 7.18 13.73
CA THR A 35 -2.12 8.48 14.30
C THR A 35 -1.86 9.47 13.17
N PHE A 36 -2.60 10.57 13.17
CA PHE A 36 -2.40 11.67 12.25
C PHE A 36 -2.04 12.93 13.03
N SER A 37 -0.94 13.58 12.64
CA SER A 37 -0.45 14.80 13.30
C SER A 37 -0.29 15.95 12.31
N VAL A 38 -0.80 17.12 12.64
CA VAL A 38 -0.73 18.33 11.80
C VAL A 38 -0.75 19.57 12.69
N LEU A 39 0.11 20.57 12.40
CA LEU A 39 0.19 21.83 13.17
C LEU A 39 0.19 21.64 14.69
N GLU A 40 1.08 20.77 15.19
CA GLU A 40 1.24 20.43 16.62
C GLU A 40 0.03 19.73 17.27
N GLN A 41 -1.04 19.47 16.52
CA GLN A 41 -2.16 18.64 16.94
C GLN A 41 -1.92 17.20 16.49
N SER A 42 -2.33 16.24 17.31
CA SER A 42 -2.29 14.82 16.97
C SER A 42 -3.59 14.15 17.38
N ASN A 43 -4.16 13.33 16.49
CA ASN A 43 -5.29 12.48 16.79
C ASN A 43 -4.89 11.02 16.53
N THR A 44 -5.37 10.13 17.40
CA THR A 44 -5.17 8.69 17.25
C THR A 44 -6.52 8.01 17.28
N ASP A 45 -6.81 7.26 16.23
CA ASP A 45 -7.98 6.40 16.12
C ASP A 45 -7.54 4.94 16.01
N ALA A 46 -8.40 4.03 16.44
CA ALA A 46 -8.17 2.61 16.29
C ALA A 46 -9.37 1.95 15.61
N THR A 47 -9.08 1.06 14.66
CA THR A 47 -10.07 0.23 13.98
C THR A 47 -9.72 -1.23 14.19
N THR A 48 -10.73 -2.09 14.03
CA THR A 48 -10.55 -3.53 14.08
C THR A 48 -11.28 -4.12 12.88
N ASP A 49 -10.56 -4.92 12.09
CA ASP A 49 -11.12 -5.56 10.91
C ASP A 49 -10.53 -6.96 10.70
N CYS A 50 -11.21 -7.77 9.91
CA CYS A 50 -10.85 -9.13 9.61
C CYS A 50 -10.04 -9.23 8.33
N MET A 51 -8.80 -9.69 8.45
CA MET A 51 -7.97 -10.06 7.31
C MET A 51 -8.22 -11.52 6.94
N GLY A 52 -8.85 -11.72 5.78
CA GLY A 52 -9.15 -13.05 5.26
C GLY A 52 -7.91 -13.81 4.75
N PRO A 53 -8.04 -15.13 4.48
CA PRO A 53 -6.94 -15.93 3.93
C PRO A 53 -6.42 -15.42 2.58
N GLU A 54 -7.30 -14.93 1.70
CA GLU A 54 -6.90 -14.40 0.40
C GLU A 54 -6.12 -13.09 0.56
N GLU A 55 -6.67 -12.15 1.36
CA GLU A 55 -6.04 -10.87 1.65
C GLU A 55 -4.66 -11.03 2.32
N ALA A 56 -4.54 -11.96 3.27
CA ALA A 56 -3.29 -12.23 3.96
C ALA A 56 -2.17 -12.76 3.04
N GLN A 57 -2.53 -13.28 1.87
CA GLN A 57 -1.59 -13.78 0.86
C GLN A 57 -1.34 -12.76 -0.25
N THR A 58 -1.93 -11.57 -0.18
CA THR A 58 -1.71 -10.54 -1.18
C THR A 58 -0.32 -9.93 -1.07
N GLU A 59 0.15 -9.33 -2.16
CA GLU A 59 1.37 -8.54 -2.21
C GLU A 59 1.25 -7.30 -1.31
N LEU A 60 2.38 -6.89 -0.72
CA LEU A 60 2.43 -5.71 0.15
C LEU A 60 2.07 -4.42 -0.62
N SER A 61 2.33 -4.40 -1.94
CA SER A 61 1.98 -3.30 -2.83
C SER A 61 0.47 -3.21 -3.11
N SER A 62 -0.23 -4.33 -3.15
CA SER A 62 -1.70 -4.34 -3.21
C SER A 62 -2.30 -3.79 -1.93
N LEU A 63 -1.81 -4.21 -0.76
CA LEU A 63 -2.23 -3.66 0.53
C LEU A 63 -1.95 -2.15 0.63
N ALA A 64 -0.80 -1.68 0.13
CA ALA A 64 -0.50 -0.25 0.05
C ALA A 64 -1.49 0.51 -0.85
N SER A 65 -1.95 -0.12 -1.94
CA SER A 65 -2.94 0.45 -2.86
C SER A 65 -4.34 0.51 -2.24
N GLU A 66 -4.74 -0.54 -1.53
CA GLU A 66 -6.00 -0.59 -0.77
C GLU A 66 -6.01 0.46 0.34
N PHE A 67 -4.90 0.59 1.08
CA PHE A 67 -4.74 1.63 2.09
C PHE A 67 -4.92 3.04 1.51
N ALA A 68 -4.25 3.35 0.38
CA ALA A 68 -4.42 4.63 -0.29
C ALA A 68 -5.88 4.85 -0.71
N THR A 69 -6.52 3.82 -1.27
CA THR A 69 -7.93 3.87 -1.70
C THR A 69 -8.86 4.16 -0.52
N GLY A 70 -8.63 3.56 0.64
CA GLY A 70 -9.39 3.81 1.87
C GLY A 70 -9.32 5.27 2.36
N MET A 71 -8.26 6.00 2.01
CA MET A 71 -8.12 7.44 2.29
C MET A 71 -8.66 8.35 1.18
N GLY A 72 -9.28 7.78 0.14
CA GLY A 72 -9.72 8.52 -1.05
C GLY A 72 -8.56 8.91 -1.98
N CYS A 73 -7.46 8.16 -1.95
CA CYS A 73 -6.28 8.41 -2.77
C CYS A 73 -5.96 7.23 -3.68
N THR A 74 -5.23 7.49 -4.76
CA THR A 74 -4.66 6.46 -5.63
C THR A 74 -3.17 6.33 -5.34
N ALA A 75 -2.72 5.11 -5.02
CA ALA A 75 -1.30 4.81 -4.89
C ALA A 75 -0.63 4.81 -6.27
N GLN A 76 0.57 5.39 -6.34
CA GLN A 76 1.36 5.50 -7.56
C GLN A 76 2.85 5.43 -7.22
N ASN A 77 3.69 5.19 -8.23
CA ASN A 77 5.15 5.04 -8.06
C ASN A 77 5.53 4.00 -6.99
N LEU A 78 4.80 2.88 -6.92
CA LEU A 78 5.08 1.82 -5.96
C LEU A 78 6.49 1.25 -6.21
N LYS A 79 7.27 1.17 -5.14
CA LYS A 79 8.61 0.60 -5.13
C LYS A 79 8.69 -0.43 -4.04
N GLU A 80 8.78 -1.69 -4.46
CA GLU A 80 8.93 -2.83 -3.57
C GLU A 80 10.39 -2.99 -3.15
N GLY A 81 10.59 -3.30 -1.88
CA GLY A 81 11.79 -3.88 -1.31
C GLY A 81 11.39 -5.07 -0.43
N ASP A 82 12.36 -5.75 0.17
CA ASP A 82 12.15 -7.07 0.80
C ASP A 82 10.98 -7.14 1.81
N ASN A 83 10.80 -6.10 2.63
CA ASN A 83 9.71 -6.01 3.60
C ASN A 83 9.03 -4.64 3.59
N THR A 84 9.22 -3.87 2.52
CA THR A 84 8.76 -2.48 2.46
C THR A 84 8.19 -2.14 1.11
N VAL A 85 7.12 -1.34 1.09
CA VAL A 85 6.65 -0.70 -0.13
C VAL A 85 6.61 0.80 0.11
N SER A 86 7.41 1.54 -0.67
CA SER A 86 7.31 2.99 -0.74
C SER A 86 6.38 3.37 -1.88
N PHE A 87 5.48 4.33 -1.65
CA PHE A 87 4.53 4.77 -2.66
C PHE A 87 4.18 6.25 -2.48
N SER A 88 3.85 6.89 -3.60
CA SER A 88 3.25 8.22 -3.61
C SER A 88 1.73 8.08 -3.71
N MET A 89 1.00 9.11 -3.32
CA MET A 89 -0.45 9.17 -3.38
C MET A 89 -0.89 10.45 -4.09
N SER A 90 -1.91 10.32 -4.94
CA SER A 90 -2.68 11.44 -5.46
C SER A 90 -4.13 11.27 -5.03
N CYS A 91 -4.71 12.28 -4.40
CA CYS A 91 -6.02 12.16 -3.78
C CYS A 91 -7.12 12.83 -4.61
N THR A 92 -8.35 12.35 -4.47
CA THR A 92 -9.50 12.95 -5.16
C THR A 92 -9.88 14.29 -4.51
N PRO A 93 -10.58 15.19 -5.22
CA PRO A 93 -11.03 16.47 -4.65
C PRO A 93 -11.98 16.34 -3.45
N ASP A 94 -12.61 15.17 -3.27
CA ASP A 94 -13.49 14.88 -2.13
C ASP A 94 -12.70 14.41 -0.89
N SER A 95 -11.41 14.09 -1.03
CA SER A 95 -10.53 13.77 0.08
C SER A 95 -10.09 15.05 0.80
N VAL A 96 -9.83 14.95 2.10
CA VAL A 96 -9.19 16.03 2.88
C VAL A 96 -7.71 16.20 2.55
N PHE A 97 -7.11 15.21 1.89
CA PHE A 97 -5.73 15.22 1.46
C PHE A 97 -5.63 15.56 -0.03
N ASN A 98 -4.52 16.18 -0.43
CA ASN A 98 -4.23 16.50 -1.82
C ASN A 98 -3.32 15.42 -2.44
N ALA A 99 -2.25 15.09 -1.73
CA ALA A 99 -1.25 14.10 -2.16
C ALA A 99 -0.47 13.60 -0.94
N GLY A 100 0.43 12.65 -1.15
CA GLY A 100 1.36 12.24 -0.08
C GLY A 100 2.41 11.25 -0.52
N ASN A 101 3.29 10.90 0.41
CA ASN A 101 4.23 9.80 0.26
C ASN A 101 4.18 8.96 1.53
N ALA A 102 4.19 7.64 1.38
CA ALA A 102 4.17 6.73 2.51
C ALA A 102 5.06 5.51 2.26
N VAL A 103 5.43 4.87 3.35
CA VAL A 103 6.18 3.62 3.39
C VAL A 103 5.40 2.65 4.24
N MET A 104 4.92 1.57 3.63
CA MET A 104 4.39 0.41 4.32
C MET A 104 5.54 -0.55 4.64
N THR A 105 5.62 -1.03 5.86
CA THR A 105 6.66 -1.97 6.32
C THR A 105 6.01 -3.19 6.95
N LYS A 106 6.30 -4.37 6.41
CA LYS A 106 6.02 -5.64 7.07
C LYS A 106 7.04 -5.85 8.19
N VAL A 107 6.58 -5.85 9.44
CA VAL A 107 7.43 -6.07 10.61
C VAL A 107 7.53 -7.57 10.94
N SER A 108 6.41 -8.29 10.79
CA SER A 108 6.30 -9.75 10.96
C SER A 108 5.08 -10.26 10.18
N ASP A 109 4.79 -11.56 10.26
CA ASP A 109 3.55 -12.14 9.75
C ASP A 109 2.27 -11.68 10.49
N THR A 110 2.43 -11.04 11.65
CA THR A 110 1.33 -10.62 12.53
C THR A 110 1.38 -9.13 12.85
N ASN A 111 2.29 -8.37 12.24
CA ASN A 111 2.44 -6.92 12.43
C ASN A 111 2.94 -6.22 11.17
N PHE A 112 2.38 -5.06 10.86
CA PHE A 112 2.90 -4.12 9.87
C PHE A 112 2.67 -2.67 10.29
N SER A 113 3.40 -1.75 9.67
CA SER A 113 3.27 -0.31 9.93
C SER A 113 3.21 0.48 8.64
N ILE A 114 2.64 1.67 8.70
CA ILE A 114 2.66 2.65 7.61
C ILE A 114 3.11 3.99 8.18
N GLU A 115 4.11 4.61 7.59
CA GLU A 115 4.54 5.96 7.95
C GLU A 115 4.55 6.84 6.71
N GLY A 116 4.07 8.07 6.82
CA GLY A 116 4.01 8.93 5.65
C GLY A 116 3.71 10.39 5.93
N ASP A 117 3.86 11.19 4.88
CA ASP A 117 3.58 12.61 4.84
C ASP A 117 2.43 12.85 3.86
N LEU A 118 1.36 13.49 4.33
CA LEU A 118 0.18 13.84 3.54
C LEU A 118 0.10 15.37 3.44
N SER A 119 -0.04 15.89 2.23
CA SER A 119 -0.35 17.31 2.03
C SER A 119 -1.86 17.53 2.11
N LEU A 120 -2.25 18.63 2.73
CA LEU A 120 -3.65 19.05 2.85
C LEU A 120 -3.73 20.58 2.81
N THR A 121 -4.85 21.09 2.35
CA THR A 121 -5.15 22.53 2.38
C THR A 121 -6.21 22.77 3.44
N LEU A 122 -5.84 23.52 4.47
CA LEU A 122 -6.77 23.86 5.56
C LEU A 122 -7.79 24.90 5.09
N PRO A 123 -8.97 25.02 5.76
CA PRO A 123 -10.02 25.97 5.38
C PRO A 123 -9.56 27.43 5.23
N ASN A 124 -8.47 27.81 5.92
CA ASN A 124 -7.85 29.13 5.83
C ASN A 124 -6.83 29.26 4.68
N GLN A 125 -6.86 28.36 3.68
CA GLN A 125 -5.96 28.33 2.52
C GLN A 125 -4.47 28.22 2.86
N GLN A 126 -4.15 27.65 4.03
CA GLN A 126 -2.77 27.31 4.38
C GLN A 126 -2.52 25.85 4.02
N ASP A 127 -1.51 25.64 3.19
CA ASP A 127 -0.98 24.31 2.95
C ASP A 127 -0.27 23.81 4.20
N ALA A 128 -0.59 22.59 4.59
CA ALA A 128 0.05 21.92 5.71
C ALA A 128 0.53 20.53 5.27
N VAL A 129 1.52 20.03 5.99
CA VAL A 129 1.95 18.63 5.89
C VAL A 129 1.56 17.92 7.17
N GLY A 130 0.70 16.93 7.04
CA GLY A 130 0.35 16.01 8.10
C GLY A 130 1.28 14.79 8.10
N LYS A 131 1.62 14.32 9.30
CA LYS A 131 2.36 13.07 9.51
C LYS A 131 1.36 11.96 9.84
N LEU A 132 1.41 10.90 9.05
CA LEU A 132 0.65 9.66 9.25
C LEU A 132 1.56 8.61 9.88
N ARG A 133 1.09 7.95 10.93
CA ARG A 133 1.71 6.76 11.52
C ARG A 133 0.64 5.73 11.83
N THR A 134 0.75 4.57 11.25
CA THR A 134 -0.15 3.43 11.45
C THR A 134 0.62 2.26 12.01
N ASN A 135 0.05 1.59 13.02
CA ASN A 135 0.53 0.29 13.48
C ASN A 135 -0.64 -0.69 13.46
N SER A 136 -0.45 -1.80 12.78
CA SER A 136 -1.45 -2.85 12.62
C SER A 136 -0.91 -4.15 13.19
N ARG A 137 -1.71 -4.81 14.01
CA ARG A 137 -1.34 -6.08 14.67
C ARG A 137 -2.50 -7.07 14.66
N ARG A 138 -2.19 -8.35 14.53
CA ARG A 138 -3.17 -9.41 14.70
C ARG A 138 -3.49 -9.58 16.19
N VAL A 139 -4.77 -9.51 16.54
CA VAL A 139 -5.27 -9.63 17.92
C VAL A 139 -6.05 -10.93 18.18
N GLY A 140 -6.41 -11.68 17.13
CA GLY A 140 -7.13 -12.94 17.31
C GLY A 140 -7.55 -13.60 16.01
N ALA A 141 -8.47 -14.57 16.11
CA ALA A 141 -9.19 -15.11 14.96
C ALA A 141 -10.39 -14.22 14.63
N CYS A 142 -10.84 -14.25 13.38
CA CYS A 142 -12.14 -13.69 13.00
C CYS A 142 -13.27 -14.47 13.67
N SER A 143 -14.27 -13.75 14.17
CA SER A 143 -15.47 -14.29 14.83
C SER A 143 -16.57 -14.65 13.85
#